data_AF-A0A2V8T1T1-F1
#
_entry.id   AF-A0A2V8T1T1-F1
#
_cell.length_a   1.000
_cell.length_b   1.000
_cell.length_c   1.000
_cell.angle_alpha   90.00
_cell.angle_beta   90.00
_cell.angle_gamma   90.00
#
_symmetry.space_group_name_H-M   'P 1'
#
loop_
_entity.id
_entity.type
_entity.pdbx_description
1 polymer ?
#
loop_
_entity_poly.entity_id
_entity_poly.type
_entity_poly.pdbx_seq_one_letter_code
_entity_poly.pdbx_strand_id
1 'polypeptide(L)'
;LKDERLKAVLNGAAKAFGWGKSKREVVGYGIAGGFEKGGYVAACAEVSVDRANGKVKLLRVVEAFECGAIVNPNQLRNQIEGSVVMAIGGALFESIDFDNGKIANGRFSRYRVPRFSDVPVIETVLIDRKDLPSAGAGETPIVITWCQVSGVRYRVPGAWCQVPGVSPSSIALVSCLLQRGLSTITRSSTILSSSLAWISRRTPA
;
A
#
# COMPACT_ATOMS: atom_id res chain seq x y z
N LEU A 1 9.71 -15.76 -12.07
CA LEU A 1 10.62 -14.58 -12.06
C LEU A 1 12.00 -14.99 -12.55
N LYS A 2 12.76 -14.09 -13.20
CA LYS A 2 14.16 -14.35 -13.64
C LYS A 2 15.21 -13.72 -12.71
N ASP A 3 14.85 -12.60 -12.06
CA ASP A 3 15.72 -11.91 -11.10
C ASP A 3 15.77 -12.66 -9.77
N GLU A 4 16.95 -13.12 -9.36
CA GLU A 4 17.17 -13.88 -8.13
C GLU A 4 17.06 -13.03 -6.86
N ARG A 5 17.41 -11.74 -6.91
CA ARG A 5 17.31 -10.83 -5.76
C ARG A 5 15.85 -10.52 -5.46
N LEU A 6 15.06 -10.26 -6.51
CA LEU A 6 13.61 -10.07 -6.36
C LEU A 6 12.90 -11.34 -5.87
N LYS A 7 13.32 -12.52 -6.35
CA LYS A 7 12.83 -13.79 -5.80
C LYS A 7 13.17 -13.93 -4.31
N ALA A 8 14.38 -13.58 -3.90
CA ALA A 8 14.82 -13.71 -2.51
C ALA A 8 13.92 -12.91 -1.57
N VAL A 9 13.64 -11.65 -1.88
CA VAL A 9 12.75 -10.81 -1.06
C VAL A 9 11.31 -11.30 -1.08
N LEU A 10 10.77 -11.69 -2.23
CA LEU A 10 9.40 -12.24 -2.33
C LEU A 10 9.25 -13.53 -1.51
N ASN A 11 10.23 -14.44 -1.61
CA ASN A 11 10.22 -15.68 -0.84
C ASN A 11 10.40 -15.42 0.66
N GLY A 12 11.26 -14.46 1.04
CA GLY A 12 11.45 -14.04 2.42
C GLY A 12 10.16 -13.52 3.04
N ALA A 13 9.50 -12.57 2.37
CA ALA A 13 8.24 -12.01 2.80
C ALA A 13 7.13 -13.05 2.84
N ALA A 14 7.00 -13.89 1.80
CA ALA A 14 5.99 -14.94 1.73
C ALA A 14 6.15 -15.99 2.84
N LYS A 15 7.40 -16.41 3.11
CA LYS A 15 7.70 -17.39 4.17
C LYS A 15 7.34 -16.86 5.54
N ALA A 16 7.79 -15.65 5.89
CA ALA A 16 7.50 -15.01 7.17
C ALA A 16 6.00 -14.70 7.36
N PHE A 17 5.32 -14.30 6.29
CA PHE A 17 3.88 -14.08 6.28
C PHE A 17 3.05 -15.37 6.41
N GLY A 18 3.65 -16.53 6.13
CA GLY A 18 2.95 -17.81 6.04
C GLY A 18 2.05 -17.91 4.81
N TRP A 19 2.52 -17.38 3.68
CA TRP A 19 1.80 -17.40 2.40
C TRP A 19 1.37 -18.82 2.01
N GLY A 20 0.13 -18.97 1.56
CA GLY A 20 -0.45 -20.28 1.20
C GLY A 20 -1.02 -21.09 2.37
N LYS A 21 -0.85 -20.65 3.63
CA LYS A 21 -1.55 -21.26 4.78
C LYS A 21 -2.92 -20.60 4.96
N SER A 22 -3.94 -21.42 5.26
CA SER A 22 -5.32 -20.94 5.48
C SER A 22 -5.37 -20.00 6.68
N LYS A 23 -5.74 -18.74 6.44
CA LYS A 23 -5.98 -17.75 7.48
C LYS A 23 -7.48 -17.72 7.77
N ARG A 24 -7.88 -18.27 8.93
CA ARG A 24 -9.28 -18.60 9.25
C ARG A 24 -10.21 -17.39 9.48
N GLU A 25 -9.69 -16.17 9.50
CA GLU A 25 -10.47 -14.96 9.84
C GLU A 25 -10.15 -13.74 8.96
N VAL A 26 -9.32 -13.90 7.93
CA VAL A 26 -8.77 -12.80 7.13
C VAL A 26 -9.63 -12.52 5.91
N VAL A 27 -10.02 -11.26 5.76
CA VAL A 27 -10.91 -10.81 4.68
C VAL A 27 -10.13 -10.48 3.40
N GLY A 28 -8.83 -10.13 3.51
CA GLY A 28 -7.95 -9.92 2.35
C GLY A 28 -6.45 -9.91 2.68
N TYR A 29 -5.63 -10.31 1.73
CA TYR A 29 -4.17 -10.20 1.80
C TYR A 29 -3.55 -10.04 0.40
N GLY A 30 -2.35 -9.47 0.34
CA GLY A 30 -1.63 -9.23 -0.91
C GLY A 30 -0.11 -9.29 -0.72
N ILE A 31 0.60 -9.53 -1.82
CA ILE A 31 2.07 -9.51 -1.92
C ILE A 31 2.48 -8.75 -3.19
N ALA A 32 3.54 -7.95 -3.09
CA ALA A 32 4.24 -7.33 -4.19
C ALA A 32 5.67 -7.10 -3.79
N GLY A 33 6.51 -6.99 -4.81
CA GLY A 33 7.92 -6.69 -4.69
C GLY A 33 8.34 -5.73 -5.78
N GLY A 34 9.46 -5.07 -5.53
CA GLY A 34 10.06 -4.11 -6.44
C GLY A 34 11.53 -3.95 -6.13
N PHE A 35 12.18 -3.06 -6.89
CA PHE A 35 13.56 -2.69 -6.67
C PHE A 35 13.71 -1.20 -6.96
N GLU A 36 14.55 -0.52 -6.18
CA GLU A 36 14.82 0.92 -6.30
C GLU A 36 16.25 1.16 -5.83
N LYS A 37 17.05 1.91 -6.63
CA LYS A 37 18.41 2.35 -6.28
C LYS A 37 19.32 1.24 -5.73
N GLY A 38 19.21 0.02 -6.27
CA GLY A 38 20.02 -1.13 -5.90
C GLY A 38 19.55 -1.90 -4.66
N GLY A 39 18.45 -1.47 -4.02
CA GLY A 39 17.74 -2.24 -3.00
C GLY A 39 16.57 -3.01 -3.60
N TYR A 40 16.30 -4.19 -3.07
CA TYR A 40 15.15 -5.04 -3.43
C TYR A 40 14.24 -5.17 -2.22
N VAL A 41 12.94 -5.13 -2.47
CA VAL A 41 11.96 -5.14 -1.38
C VAL A 41 10.73 -5.95 -1.78
N ALA A 42 10.11 -6.60 -0.82
CA ALA A 42 8.79 -7.20 -0.97
C ALA A 42 8.02 -7.07 0.33
N ALA A 43 6.73 -6.71 0.24
CA ALA A 43 5.86 -6.62 1.40
C ALA A 43 4.65 -7.53 1.24
N CYS A 44 4.19 -8.13 2.34
CA CYS A 44 2.91 -8.78 2.46
C CYS A 44 2.04 -8.00 3.44
N ALA A 45 0.77 -7.79 3.11
CA ALA A 45 -0.16 -7.09 3.98
C ALA A 45 -1.41 -7.94 4.24
N GLU A 46 -1.91 -7.88 5.46
CA GLU A 46 -3.14 -8.53 5.91
C GLU A 46 -4.14 -7.47 6.40
N VAL A 47 -5.36 -7.51 5.87
CA VAL A 47 -6.42 -6.57 6.23
C VAL A 47 -7.68 -7.29 6.70
N SER A 48 -8.35 -6.66 7.65
CA SER A 48 -9.75 -6.92 7.98
C SER A 48 -10.62 -5.80 7.41
N VAL A 49 -11.85 -6.14 7.02
CA VAL A 49 -12.85 -5.16 6.62
C VAL A 49 -14.08 -5.32 7.48
N ASP A 50 -14.48 -4.25 8.15
CA ASP A 50 -15.74 -4.18 8.85
C ASP A 50 -16.88 -4.19 7.83
N ARG A 51 -17.72 -5.24 7.87
CA ARG A 51 -18.81 -5.43 6.92
C ARG A 51 -19.94 -4.42 7.07
N ALA A 52 -20.09 -3.80 8.24
CA ALA A 52 -21.17 -2.88 8.51
C ALA A 52 -20.91 -1.49 7.92
N ASN A 53 -19.65 -1.03 7.92
CA ASN A 53 -19.28 0.33 7.50
C ASN A 53 -18.19 0.38 6.41
N GLY A 54 -17.67 -0.77 5.99
CA GLY A 54 -16.64 -0.87 4.95
C GLY A 54 -15.24 -0.41 5.39
N LYS A 55 -15.02 -0.13 6.69
CA LYS A 55 -13.72 0.33 7.17
C LYS A 55 -12.68 -0.78 7.05
N VAL A 56 -11.59 -0.46 6.36
CA VAL A 56 -10.40 -1.31 6.25
C VAL A 56 -9.51 -1.06 7.46
N LYS A 57 -9.07 -2.14 8.11
CA LYS A 57 -8.05 -2.10 9.16
C LYS A 57 -6.90 -3.02 8.75
N LEU A 58 -5.70 -2.47 8.75
CA LEU A 58 -4.47 -3.21 8.53
C LEU A 58 -4.12 -3.96 9.82
N LEU A 59 -3.92 -5.28 9.72
CA LEU A 59 -3.67 -6.15 10.88
C LEU A 59 -2.18 -6.45 11.02
N ARG A 60 -1.53 -6.79 9.90
CA ARG A 60 -0.14 -7.20 9.87
C ARG A 60 0.53 -6.82 8.55
N VAL A 61 1.78 -6.37 8.63
CA VAL A 61 2.66 -6.14 7.49
C VAL A 61 3.94 -6.94 7.72
N VAL A 62 4.39 -7.66 6.70
CA VAL A 62 5.68 -8.34 6.67
C VAL A 62 6.47 -7.79 5.51
N GLU A 63 7.61 -7.16 5.76
CA GLU A 63 8.45 -6.58 4.73
C GLU A 63 9.83 -7.23 4.71
N ALA A 64 10.18 -7.84 3.57
CA ALA A 64 11.51 -8.33 3.31
C ALA A 64 12.31 -7.31 2.50
N PHE A 65 13.53 -7.03 2.96
CA PHE A 65 14.39 -6.03 2.35
C PHE A 65 15.82 -6.54 2.17
N GLU A 66 16.39 -6.25 1.02
CA GLU A 66 17.77 -6.55 0.64
C GLU A 66 18.42 -5.27 0.12
N CYS A 67 19.50 -4.82 0.76
CA CYS A 67 20.25 -3.63 0.35
C CYS A 67 21.75 -3.91 0.20
N GLY A 68 22.11 -5.10 -0.29
CA GLY A 68 23.49 -5.57 -0.27
C GLY A 68 23.96 -5.90 1.16
N ALA A 69 25.22 -5.57 1.47
CA ALA A 69 25.79 -5.75 2.81
C ALA A 69 25.11 -4.84 3.84
N ILE A 70 24.57 -5.42 4.92
CA ILE A 70 23.90 -4.67 5.96
C ILE A 70 24.91 -4.18 7.00
N VAL A 71 25.11 -2.86 7.05
CA VAL A 71 26.06 -2.22 7.98
C VAL A 71 25.55 -2.26 9.43
N ASN A 72 24.29 -1.87 9.64
CA ASN A 72 23.66 -1.88 10.97
C ASN A 72 22.24 -2.45 10.89
N PRO A 73 22.05 -3.73 11.25
CA PRO A 73 20.75 -4.38 11.17
C PRO A 73 19.65 -3.70 12.00
N ASN A 74 19.98 -3.14 13.17
CA ASN A 74 18.98 -2.52 14.04
C ASN A 74 18.49 -1.18 13.48
N GLN A 75 19.40 -0.35 12.98
CA GLN A 75 19.01 0.88 12.29
C GLN A 75 18.20 0.59 11.03
N LEU A 76 18.56 -0.47 10.30
CA LEU A 76 17.83 -0.88 9.12
C LEU A 76 16.40 -1.29 9.45
N ARG A 77 16.18 -2.10 10.50
CA ARG A 77 14.82 -2.46 10.96
C ARG A 77 14.01 -1.23 11.34
N ASN A 78 14.60 -0.32 12.12
CA ASN A 78 13.92 0.92 12.52
C ASN A 78 13.51 1.78 11.31
N GLN A 79 14.36 1.84 10.27
CA GLN A 79 14.03 2.55 9.04
C GLN A 79 12.89 1.89 8.28
N ILE A 80 12.94 0.57 8.10
CA ILE A 80 11.87 -0.21 7.45
C ILE A 80 10.55 0.01 8.20
N GLU A 81 10.52 -0.14 9.52
CA GLU A 81 9.32 0.10 10.33
C GLU A 81 8.78 1.53 10.19
N GLY A 82 9.67 2.53 10.20
CA GLY A 82 9.31 3.93 9.95
C GLY A 82 8.71 4.17 8.56
N SER A 83 9.31 3.57 7.53
CA SER A 83 8.81 3.60 6.15
C SER A 83 7.44 2.95 6.02
N VAL A 84 7.21 1.82 6.70
CA VAL A 84 5.90 1.15 6.72
C VAL A 84 4.83 2.06 7.34
N VAL A 85 5.13 2.70 8.48
CA VAL A 85 4.19 3.65 9.12
C VAL A 85 3.90 4.84 8.19
N MET A 86 4.92 5.38 7.52
CA MET A 86 4.73 6.48 6.56
C MET A 86 3.89 6.05 5.34
N ALA A 87 4.13 4.84 4.81
CA ALA A 87 3.32 4.29 3.72
C ALA A 87 1.84 4.12 4.11
N ILE A 88 1.58 3.63 5.33
CA ILE A 88 0.22 3.50 5.85
C ILE A 88 -0.46 4.86 5.97
N GLY A 89 0.30 5.88 6.38
CA GLY A 89 -0.13 7.27 6.49
C GLY A 89 -0.82 7.75 5.23
N GLY A 90 -0.10 7.88 4.13
CA GLY A 90 -0.76 8.36 2.92
C GLY A 90 -1.64 7.32 2.22
N ALA A 91 -1.47 6.02 2.44
CA ALA A 91 -2.38 5.04 1.85
C ALA A 91 -3.81 5.16 2.44
N LEU A 92 -3.93 5.37 3.77
CA LEU A 92 -5.21 5.27 4.48
C LEU A 92 -5.71 6.58 5.11
N PHE A 93 -4.83 7.54 5.38
CA PHE A 93 -5.16 8.66 6.29
C PHE A 93 -4.87 10.04 5.73
N GLU A 94 -3.68 10.22 5.14
CA GLU A 94 -3.22 11.55 4.74
C GLU A 94 -3.84 11.97 3.41
N SER A 95 -4.46 13.15 3.41
CA SER A 95 -4.94 13.83 2.20
C SER A 95 -4.81 15.32 2.39
N ILE A 96 -4.57 16.06 1.31
CA ILE A 96 -4.60 17.51 1.31
C ILE A 96 -5.88 17.93 0.60
N ASP A 97 -6.74 18.62 1.34
CA ASP A 97 -8.02 19.10 0.82
C ASP A 97 -7.85 20.53 0.31
N PHE A 98 -8.38 20.81 -0.88
CA PHE A 98 -8.35 22.14 -1.48
C PHE A 98 -9.75 22.73 -1.55
N ASP A 99 -9.88 23.99 -1.14
CA ASP A 99 -11.10 24.79 -1.30
C ASP A 99 -10.71 26.17 -1.85
N ASN A 100 -11.27 26.54 -3.02
CA ASN A 100 -10.99 27.80 -3.71
C ASN A 100 -9.49 28.13 -3.84
N GLY A 101 -8.69 27.13 -4.22
CA GLY A 101 -7.23 27.27 -4.39
C GLY A 101 -6.43 27.38 -3.08
N LYS A 102 -7.06 27.18 -1.92
CA LYS A 102 -6.42 27.20 -0.61
C LYS A 102 -6.50 25.83 0.04
N ILE A 103 -5.49 25.51 0.87
CA ILE A 103 -5.49 24.28 1.67
C ILE A 103 -6.54 24.41 2.79
N ALA A 104 -7.53 23.54 2.79
CA ALA A 104 -8.64 23.55 3.75
C ALA A 104 -8.28 22.84 5.08
N ASN A 105 -7.31 21.91 5.04
CA ASN A 105 -6.96 21.05 6.17
C ASN A 105 -5.48 21.19 6.63
N GLY A 106 -4.86 22.35 6.42
CA GLY A 106 -3.42 22.59 6.68
C GLY A 106 -2.98 22.64 8.15
N ARG A 107 -3.78 22.11 9.08
CA ARG A 107 -3.46 22.00 10.52
C ARG A 107 -3.42 20.52 10.88
N PHE A 108 -2.49 20.08 11.74
CA PHE A 108 -2.42 18.67 12.17
C PHE A 108 -3.68 18.13 12.88
N SER A 109 -4.56 19.02 13.37
CA SER A 109 -5.87 18.61 13.88
C SER A 109 -6.85 18.16 12.78
N ARG A 110 -6.59 18.56 11.52
CA ARG A 110 -7.40 18.24 10.34
C ARG A 110 -6.66 17.37 9.32
N TYR A 111 -5.34 17.48 9.24
CA TYR A 111 -4.46 16.58 8.49
C TYR A 111 -4.13 15.35 9.33
N ARG A 112 -4.80 14.24 9.03
CA ARG A 112 -4.72 13.02 9.85
C ARG A 112 -3.49 12.19 9.45
N VAL A 113 -2.50 12.14 10.34
CA VAL A 113 -1.40 11.16 10.30
C VAL A 113 -1.76 9.88 11.09
N PRO A 114 -1.05 8.76 10.86
CA PRO A 114 -1.17 7.56 11.69
C PRO A 114 -0.98 7.85 13.18
N ARG A 115 -1.79 7.17 14.00
CA ARG A 115 -1.67 7.12 15.46
C ARG A 115 -1.25 5.71 15.87
N PHE A 116 -0.84 5.53 17.13
CA PHE A 116 -0.45 4.21 17.64
C PHE A 116 -1.51 3.12 17.44
N SER A 117 -2.80 3.47 17.51
CA SER A 117 -3.90 2.53 17.27
C SER A 117 -4.04 2.07 15.81
N ASP A 118 -3.43 2.79 14.87
CA ASP A 118 -3.46 2.48 13.44
C ASP A 118 -2.26 1.63 13.01
N VAL A 119 -1.23 1.50 13.85
CA VAL A 119 0.00 0.77 13.53
C VAL A 119 -0.28 -0.74 13.65
N PRO A 120 -0.14 -1.51 12.55
CA PRO A 120 -0.31 -2.96 12.58
C PRO A 120 0.88 -3.65 13.26
N VAL A 121 0.81 -4.97 13.39
CA VAL A 121 2.02 -5.75 13.66
C VAL A 121 2.95 -5.67 12.45
N ILE A 122 4.15 -5.12 12.62
CA ILE A 122 5.16 -5.02 11.57
C ILE A 122 6.25 -6.06 11.83
N GLU A 123 6.61 -6.83 10.81
CA GLU A 123 7.71 -7.78 10.85
C GLU A 123 8.67 -7.53 9.70
N THR A 124 9.95 -7.38 10.02
CA THR A 124 11.00 -7.10 9.04
C THR A 124 11.86 -8.34 8.78
N VAL A 125 12.05 -8.71 7.52
CA VAL A 125 12.95 -9.78 7.10
C VAL A 125 14.16 -9.16 6.40
N LEU A 126 15.31 -9.21 7.06
CA LEU A 126 16.55 -8.68 6.49
C LEU A 126 17.27 -9.76 5.67
N ILE A 127 17.56 -9.46 4.41
CA ILE A 127 18.36 -10.31 3.54
C ILE A 127 19.75 -9.68 3.42
N ASP A 128 20.69 -10.17 4.23
CA ASP A 128 22.06 -9.68 4.27
C ASP A 128 22.91 -10.31 3.16
N ARG A 129 23.34 -9.49 2.20
CA ARG A 129 24.17 -9.92 1.06
C ARG A 129 25.55 -9.31 1.16
N LYS A 130 26.38 -9.90 2.03
CA LYS A 130 27.78 -9.47 2.26
C LYS A 130 28.67 -9.56 1.01
N ASP A 131 28.23 -10.30 -0.01
CA ASP A 131 28.84 -10.39 -1.33
C ASP A 131 28.63 -9.15 -2.20
N LEU A 132 27.72 -8.25 -1.82
CA LEU A 132 27.35 -7.06 -2.58
C LEU A 132 27.64 -5.78 -1.78
N PRO A 133 28.01 -4.66 -2.44
CA PRO A 133 28.16 -3.38 -1.77
C PRO A 133 26.83 -2.93 -1.15
N SER A 134 26.90 -2.22 -0.02
CA SER A 134 25.72 -1.62 0.62
C SER A 134 25.07 -0.60 -0.33
N ALA A 135 23.75 -0.68 -0.45
CA ALA A 135 22.92 0.31 -1.12
C ALA A 135 22.18 1.20 -0.11
N GLY A 136 21.57 2.28 -0.60
CA GLY A 136 20.73 3.15 0.23
C GLY A 136 19.45 2.44 0.67
N ALA A 137 19.07 2.63 1.93
CA ALA A 137 17.92 1.97 2.55
C ALA A 137 16.77 2.91 2.97
N GLY A 138 16.93 4.22 2.78
CA GLY A 138 15.99 5.21 3.33
C GLY A 138 14.63 5.26 2.62
N GLU A 139 14.63 5.12 1.29
CA GLU A 139 13.40 5.30 0.48
C GLU A 139 12.83 3.98 -0.03
N THR A 140 13.68 3.00 -0.33
CA THR A 140 13.23 1.76 -0.99
C THR A 140 12.10 1.02 -0.22
N PRO A 141 12.11 0.93 1.13
CA PRO A 141 11.03 0.27 1.86
C PRO A 141 9.65 0.95 1.70
N ILE A 142 9.58 2.29 1.62
CA ILE A 142 8.28 2.98 1.50
C ILE A 142 7.63 2.75 0.12
N VAL A 143 8.43 2.61 -0.96
CA VAL A 143 7.95 2.50 -2.34
C VAL A 143 7.00 1.31 -2.52
N ILE A 144 7.37 0.14 -2.00
CA ILE A 144 6.54 -1.05 -2.18
C ILE A 144 5.41 -1.11 -1.17
N THR A 145 5.64 -0.65 0.06
CA THR A 145 4.63 -0.76 1.12
C THR A 145 3.39 0.06 0.77
N TRP A 146 3.56 1.24 0.15
CA TRP A 146 2.44 2.03 -0.36
C TRP A 146 1.59 1.28 -1.39
N CYS A 147 2.24 0.80 -2.44
CA CYS A 147 1.62 0.04 -3.52
C CYS A 147 0.91 -1.21 -2.97
N GLN A 148 1.47 -1.77 -1.91
CA GLN A 148 0.98 -2.98 -1.30
C GLN A 148 -0.25 -2.81 -0.46
N VAL A 149 -0.28 -1.81 0.42
CA VAL A 149 -1.49 -1.49 1.19
C VAL A 149 -2.65 -1.18 0.23
N SER A 150 -2.38 -0.40 -0.82
CA SER A 150 -3.37 -0.06 -1.86
C SER A 150 -3.71 -1.23 -2.80
N GLY A 151 -2.83 -2.24 -2.90
CA GLY A 151 -2.99 -3.39 -3.79
C GLY A 151 -3.73 -4.56 -3.16
N VAL A 152 -3.97 -4.55 -1.84
CA VAL A 152 -4.63 -5.66 -1.15
C VAL A 152 -6.04 -5.85 -1.68
N ARG A 153 -6.35 -7.08 -2.08
CA ARG A 153 -7.70 -7.51 -2.45
C ARG A 153 -8.36 -8.21 -1.28
N TYR A 154 -9.62 -7.90 -1.06
CA TYR A 154 -10.44 -8.48 -0.02
C TYR A 154 -11.82 -8.88 -0.54
N ARG A 155 -12.46 -9.83 0.14
CA ARG A 155 -13.76 -10.38 -0.26
C ARG A 155 -14.90 -9.76 0.54
N VAL A 156 -15.90 -9.25 -0.16
CA VAL A 156 -17.23 -8.93 0.40
C VAL A 156 -18.25 -9.90 -0.20
N PRO A 157 -19.43 -10.13 0.42
CA PRO A 157 -20.44 -11.01 -0.15
C PRO A 157 -20.78 -10.63 -1.60
N GLY A 158 -20.46 -11.54 -2.53
CA GLY A 158 -20.73 -11.38 -3.97
C GLY A 158 -19.73 -10.53 -4.78
N ALA A 159 -18.64 -10.01 -4.20
CA ALA A 159 -17.66 -9.21 -4.95
C ALA A 159 -16.24 -9.26 -4.37
N TRP A 160 -15.26 -8.93 -5.22
CA TRP A 160 -13.87 -8.66 -4.85
C TRP A 160 -13.64 -7.16 -4.86
N CYS A 161 -13.15 -6.64 -3.74
CA CYS A 161 -12.80 -5.22 -3.60
C CYS A 161 -11.29 -5.08 -3.40
N GLN A 162 -10.76 -3.94 -3.79
CA GLN A 162 -9.37 -3.56 -3.55
C GLN A 162 -9.37 -2.46 -2.48
N VAL A 163 -8.34 -2.43 -1.63
CA VAL A 163 -8.15 -1.30 -0.71
C VAL A 163 -7.96 -0.04 -1.55
N PRO A 164 -8.89 0.92 -1.49
CA PRO A 164 -8.75 2.16 -2.23
C PRO A 164 -7.51 2.92 -1.74
N GLY A 165 -6.70 3.40 -2.68
CA GLY A 165 -5.70 4.43 -2.37
C GLY A 165 -6.40 5.76 -2.16
N VAL A 166 -6.03 6.47 -1.08
CA VAL A 166 -6.39 7.84 -0.66
C VAL A 166 -7.86 8.14 -0.25
N SER A 167 -7.99 8.49 1.04
CA SER A 167 -9.05 9.18 1.83
C SER A 167 -10.48 8.60 2.00
N PRO A 168 -10.93 8.30 3.25
CA PRO A 168 -12.26 7.75 3.58
C PRO A 168 -13.47 8.55 3.08
N SER A 169 -13.33 9.86 2.85
CA SER A 169 -14.46 10.74 2.47
C SER A 169 -15.03 10.42 1.08
N SER A 170 -14.31 9.67 0.24
CA SER A 170 -14.76 9.25 -1.11
C SER A 170 -15.16 7.77 -1.19
N ILE A 171 -15.06 7.00 -0.09
CA ILE A 171 -14.76 5.55 -0.19
C ILE A 171 -15.94 4.59 0.02
N ALA A 172 -17.08 4.98 0.60
CA ALA A 172 -18.13 3.98 0.86
C ALA A 172 -19.06 3.67 -0.32
N LEU A 173 -19.29 4.61 -1.24
CA LEU A 173 -20.32 4.44 -2.30
C LEU A 173 -19.76 4.11 -3.68
N VAL A 174 -18.64 4.71 -4.11
CA VAL A 174 -18.33 4.80 -5.54
C VAL A 174 -17.79 3.47 -6.11
N SER A 175 -16.89 2.78 -5.42
CA SER A 175 -16.28 1.55 -5.95
C SER A 175 -17.22 0.34 -5.94
N CYS A 176 -18.06 0.20 -4.89
CA CYS A 176 -19.02 -0.91 -4.80
C CYS A 176 -20.23 -0.73 -5.73
N LEU A 177 -20.65 0.51 -6.03
CA LEU A 177 -21.74 0.79 -6.96
C LEU A 177 -21.31 0.67 -8.43
N LEU A 178 -20.06 1.04 -8.78
CA LEU A 178 -19.55 0.91 -10.14
C LEU A 178 -19.46 -0.56 -10.62
N GLN A 179 -19.23 -1.51 -9.71
CA GLN A 179 -19.19 -2.94 -10.05
C GLN A 179 -20.57 -3.64 -10.03
N ARG A 180 -21.62 -2.98 -9.52
CA ARG A 180 -22.98 -3.56 -9.42
C ARG A 180 -23.91 -3.21 -10.58
N GLY A 181 -23.42 -2.61 -11.67
CA GLY A 181 -24.20 -2.48 -12.91
C GLY A 181 -25.42 -1.57 -12.79
N LEU A 182 -25.20 -0.31 -12.40
CA LEU A 182 -26.19 0.75 -12.63
C LEU A 182 -25.74 1.57 -13.84
N SER A 183 -26.16 1.15 -15.02
CA SER A 183 -26.00 1.84 -16.31
C SER A 183 -26.91 3.07 -16.47
N THR A 184 -27.46 3.62 -15.39
CA THR A 184 -28.46 4.70 -15.45
C THR A 184 -28.35 5.67 -14.28
N ILE A 185 -27.24 6.42 -14.19
CA ILE A 185 -27.26 7.78 -13.63
C ILE A 185 -26.49 8.69 -14.58
N THR A 186 -27.22 9.19 -15.59
CA THR A 186 -26.82 10.33 -16.39
C THR A 186 -26.91 11.62 -15.57
N ARG A 187 -25.93 12.50 -15.77
CA ARG A 187 -25.91 13.95 -15.43
C ARG A 187 -25.92 14.29 -13.94
N SER A 188 -24.72 14.45 -13.36
CA SER A 188 -24.22 15.75 -12.85
C SER A 188 -22.93 15.54 -12.06
N SER A 189 -21.78 15.61 -12.75
CA SER A 189 -20.46 15.71 -12.09
C SER A 189 -19.42 16.20 -13.10
N THR A 190 -19.59 17.46 -13.53
CA THR A 190 -18.72 18.16 -14.49
C THR A 190 -17.36 18.58 -13.92
N ILE A 191 -16.88 17.99 -12.82
CA ILE A 191 -15.64 18.45 -12.15
C ILE A 191 -14.54 17.38 -12.09
N LEU A 192 -14.81 16.12 -12.45
CA LEU A 192 -13.79 15.06 -12.45
C LEU A 192 -13.33 14.58 -13.84
N SER A 193 -13.73 15.22 -14.94
CA SER A 193 -13.31 14.79 -16.30
C SER A 193 -12.03 15.46 -16.81
N SER A 194 -11.48 16.45 -16.12
CA SER A 194 -10.34 17.24 -16.60
C SER A 194 -8.97 16.64 -16.29
N SER A 195 -8.85 15.72 -15.33
CA SER A 195 -7.55 15.11 -14.96
C SER A 195 -7.25 13.77 -15.65
N LEU A 196 -8.20 13.20 -16.39
CA LEU A 196 -8.04 11.92 -17.10
C LEU A 196 -7.94 12.06 -18.64
N ALA A 197 -7.93 13.29 -19.16
CA ALA A 197 -7.89 13.56 -20.60
C ALA A 197 -6.45 13.74 -21.17
N TRP A 198 -5.39 13.58 -20.38
CA TRP A 198 -4.01 13.89 -20.81
C TRP A 198 -3.09 12.69 -21.09
N ILE A 199 -3.56 11.44 -20.92
CA ILE A 199 -2.77 10.23 -21.28
C ILE A 199 -3.62 9.33 -22.17
N SER A 200 -3.88 9.79 -23.39
CA SER A 200 -4.29 8.96 -24.54
C SER A 200 -4.54 9.89 -25.72
N ARG A 201 -3.48 10.25 -26.46
CA ARG A 201 -3.55 10.62 -27.88
C ARG A 201 -2.15 10.69 -28.51
N ARG A 202 -1.88 9.63 -29.29
CA ARG A 202 -1.15 9.60 -30.57
C ARG A 202 0.38 9.62 -30.58
N THR A 203 0.93 8.49 -31.04
CA THR A 203 1.58 8.43 -32.36
C THR A 203 0.95 7.28 -33.17
N PRO A 204 0.50 7.50 -34.42
CA PRO A 204 0.15 6.41 -35.34
C PRO A 204 1.38 5.97 -36.16
N ALA A 205 1.30 4.72 -36.64
CA ALA A 205 2.05 4.03 -37.71
C ALA A 205 3.35 4.67 -38.23
#